data_AF-A0A3S2AD02-F1
#
_entry.id   AF-A0A3S2AD02-F1
#
_cell.length_a   1.000
_cell.length_b   1.000
_cell.length_c   1.000
_cell.angle_alpha   90.00
_cell.angle_beta   90.00
_cell.angle_gamma   90.00
#
_symmetry.space_group_name_H-M   'P 1'
#
loop_
_entity.id
_entity.type
_entity.pdbx_description
1 polymer ?
#
loop_
_entity_poly.entity_id
_entity_poly.type
_entity_poly.pdbx_seq_one_letter_code
_entity_poly.pdbx_strand_id
1 'polypeptide(L)'
;AIKCVKDNIESTASVDAALERLNIVVPEFDMPPGGLNIRHEIDMLGQEERLHEHKRAAASAFILANGLNRIVYSGGRNPKIGIITLGKSYLDVRQALEDIGIDEAAANRIGVRLFKVGCPWPLDLHHIAGFARGLDTVVVVEEKRSLIEVQLRESLYGTATQPVIIGKKDERGDWLFPAKGALDPNEIAIALGERIVRTIGPSEEISARVAKLRQFQAMLTEATDIGSRTPFFCSGCPHNSSTKVPDGSIAAAGIGCHFMALWMDRNTVGFTAMGGEGAQWVGQAPFSKREHIFQNLGDGTYNHSGTLAIRFALSSNANITYKILYNDAVAMTGGQPHEGGLTVDMIARQVRAEGVDRIAIVTDEPDKYAGKAEFPAGATIHHRDDLDLVQRELRDV
;
A
#
# COMPACT_ATOMS: atom_id res chain seq x y z
N ALA A 1 6.73 -10.06 -8.29
CA ALA A 1 5.41 -9.69 -7.74
C ALA A 1 4.74 -8.69 -8.67
N ILE A 2 3.46 -8.89 -8.99
CA ILE A 2 2.64 -7.91 -9.73
C ILE A 2 1.98 -7.01 -8.69
N LYS A 3 2.12 -5.68 -8.84
CA LYS A 3 1.36 -4.72 -8.02
C LYS A 3 0.00 -4.51 -8.68
N CYS A 4 -1.05 -5.07 -8.10
CA CYS A 4 -2.42 -4.82 -8.53
C CYS A 4 -2.88 -3.45 -8.04
N VAL A 5 -3.29 -2.59 -8.97
CA VAL A 5 -3.90 -1.28 -8.72
C VAL A 5 -5.16 -1.17 -9.58
N LYS A 6 -6.03 -0.21 -9.27
CA LYS A 6 -7.24 0.09 -10.07
C LYS A 6 -6.95 0.11 -11.58
N ASP A 7 -5.83 0.70 -11.97
CA ASP A 7 -5.50 0.96 -13.36
C ASP A 7 -5.08 -0.30 -14.14
N ASN A 8 -4.69 -1.40 -13.47
CA ASN A 8 -4.19 -2.60 -14.14
C ASN A 8 -4.89 -3.91 -13.74
N ILE A 9 -5.78 -3.90 -12.75
CA ILE A 9 -6.44 -5.13 -12.26
C ILE A 9 -7.34 -5.78 -13.32
N GLU A 10 -7.89 -5.00 -14.26
CA GLU A 10 -8.70 -5.49 -15.39
C GLU A 10 -7.91 -5.58 -16.71
N SER A 11 -6.58 -5.38 -16.66
CA SER A 11 -5.73 -5.39 -17.84
C SER A 11 -5.10 -6.78 -18.07
N THR A 12 -4.87 -7.13 -19.33
CA THR A 12 -4.14 -8.34 -19.72
C THR A 12 -2.84 -7.96 -20.42
N ALA A 13 -1.75 -8.64 -20.08
CA ALA A 13 -0.48 -8.53 -20.77
C ALA A 13 0.18 -9.92 -20.91
N SER A 14 0.87 -10.15 -22.02
CA SER A 14 1.77 -11.30 -22.14
C SER A 14 3.11 -10.96 -21.46
N VAL A 15 3.57 -11.83 -20.56
CA VAL A 15 4.85 -11.66 -19.87
C VAL A 15 5.71 -12.90 -20.08
N ASP A 16 7.01 -12.69 -20.25
CA ASP A 16 7.97 -13.78 -20.20
C ASP A 16 8.17 -14.21 -18.74
N ALA A 17 7.92 -15.49 -18.46
CA ALA A 17 8.05 -16.12 -17.15
C ALA A 17 9.20 -17.13 -17.09
N ALA A 18 10.04 -17.23 -18.13
CA ALA A 18 11.23 -18.06 -18.13
C ALA A 18 12.15 -17.69 -16.95
N LEU A 19 12.79 -18.68 -16.33
CA LEU A 19 13.69 -18.44 -15.19
C LEU A 19 14.97 -17.71 -15.65
N GLU A 20 15.39 -18.02 -16.88
CA GLU A 20 16.60 -17.52 -17.52
C GLU A 20 16.47 -16.05 -17.94
N ARG A 21 15.26 -15.48 -17.94
CA ARG A 21 15.05 -14.06 -18.24
C ARG A 21 15.73 -13.13 -17.22
N LEU A 22 16.00 -13.64 -16.02
CA LEU A 22 16.66 -12.92 -14.94
C LEU A 22 18.15 -13.28 -14.92
N ASN A 23 18.98 -12.47 -15.57
CA ASN A 23 20.44 -12.57 -15.50
C ASN A 23 20.94 -11.98 -14.17
N ILE A 24 20.67 -12.68 -13.06
CA ILE A 24 21.04 -12.22 -11.72
C ILE A 24 22.55 -12.38 -11.53
N VAL A 25 23.23 -11.27 -11.26
CA VAL A 25 24.65 -11.23 -10.95
C VAL A 25 24.82 -11.19 -9.43
N VAL A 26 25.58 -12.13 -8.90
CA VAL A 26 26.03 -12.08 -7.49
C VAL A 26 27.38 -11.35 -7.48
N PRO A 27 27.47 -10.13 -6.94
CA PRO A 27 28.72 -9.39 -6.91
C PRO A 27 29.73 -10.05 -5.98
N GLU A 28 31.01 -9.94 -6.31
CA GLU A 28 32.07 -10.11 -5.32
C GLU A 28 31.94 -9.00 -4.27
N PHE A 29 31.90 -9.39 -3.00
CA PHE A 29 31.73 -8.49 -1.87
C PHE A 29 32.53 -9.05 -0.69
N ASP A 30 33.18 -8.16 0.07
CA ASP A 30 33.93 -8.55 1.26
C ASP A 30 32.96 -8.98 2.37
N MET A 31 32.73 -10.29 2.47
CA MET A 31 31.75 -10.85 3.37
C MET A 31 32.27 -10.82 4.82
N PRO A 32 31.46 -10.37 5.79
CA PRO A 32 31.83 -10.52 7.19
C PRO A 32 31.97 -12.01 7.56
N PRO A 33 32.66 -12.34 8.67
CA PRO A 33 32.83 -13.72 9.11
C PRO A 33 31.53 -14.54 9.10
N GLY A 34 31.52 -15.56 8.22
CA GLY A 34 30.38 -16.42 7.88
C GLY A 34 29.10 -15.70 7.42
N GLY A 35 29.27 -14.68 6.57
CA GLY A 35 28.26 -14.17 5.64
C GLY A 35 27.21 -13.24 6.23
N LEU A 36 26.18 -12.93 5.45
CA LEU A 36 25.17 -11.91 5.77
C LEU A 36 23.87 -12.46 6.37
N ASN A 37 23.73 -13.78 6.48
CA ASN A 37 22.50 -14.42 6.94
C ASN A 37 22.19 -14.08 8.42
N ILE A 38 20.93 -14.29 8.82
CA ILE A 38 20.53 -14.27 10.24
C ILE A 38 21.23 -15.43 10.94
N ARG A 39 21.81 -15.16 12.10
CA ARG A 39 22.70 -16.09 12.83
C ARG A 39 22.37 -16.06 14.32
N HIS A 40 22.21 -17.24 14.90
CA HIS A 40 21.76 -17.45 16.29
C HIS A 40 22.92 -17.32 17.30
N GLU A 41 24.14 -17.53 16.82
CA GLU A 41 25.39 -17.45 17.56
C GLU A 41 25.89 -16.00 17.73
N ILE A 42 25.26 -15.04 17.06
CA ILE A 42 25.58 -13.62 17.17
C ILE A 42 24.54 -12.97 18.09
N ASP A 43 25.02 -12.26 19.10
CA ASP A 43 24.16 -11.53 20.02
C ASP A 43 23.45 -10.34 19.32
N MET A 44 22.63 -9.62 20.10
CA MET A 44 21.84 -8.51 19.56
C MET A 44 22.71 -7.42 18.93
N LEU A 45 23.85 -7.09 19.54
CA LEU A 45 24.75 -6.03 19.08
C LEU A 45 25.52 -6.44 17.82
N GLY A 46 26.01 -7.67 17.75
CA GLY A 46 26.67 -8.15 16.53
C GLY A 46 25.69 -8.29 15.34
N GLN A 47 24.41 -8.57 15.60
CA GLN A 47 23.38 -8.56 14.56
C GLN A 47 23.09 -7.14 14.07
N GLU A 48 23.08 -6.16 14.98
CA GLU A 48 22.95 -4.73 14.68
C GLU A 48 24.15 -4.23 13.86
N GLU A 49 25.37 -4.45 14.33
CA GLU A 49 26.62 -4.13 13.62
C GLU A 49 26.57 -4.69 12.19
N ARG A 50 26.22 -5.98 12.05
CA ARG A 50 26.10 -6.60 10.72
C ARG A 50 25.06 -5.93 9.82
N LEU A 51 23.91 -5.52 10.38
CA LEU A 51 22.88 -4.81 9.63
C LEU A 51 23.39 -3.47 9.11
N HIS A 52 24.05 -2.69 9.97
CA HIS A 52 24.48 -1.33 9.66
C HIS A 52 25.76 -1.27 8.83
N GLU A 53 26.75 -2.10 9.14
CA GLU A 53 28.10 -2.02 8.56
C GLU A 53 28.26 -2.89 7.30
N HIS A 54 27.54 -4.01 7.19
CA HIS A 54 27.74 -4.96 6.09
C HIS A 54 26.52 -5.09 5.16
N LYS A 55 25.30 -5.29 5.68
CA LYS A 55 24.13 -5.61 4.85
C LYS A 55 23.76 -4.48 3.89
N ARG A 56 23.85 -3.21 4.32
CA ARG A 56 23.56 -2.05 3.45
C ARG A 56 24.53 -1.98 2.27
N ALA A 57 25.83 -2.14 2.53
CA ALA A 57 26.86 -2.10 1.49
C ALA A 57 26.70 -3.28 0.51
N ALA A 58 26.42 -4.49 1.03
CA ALA A 58 26.16 -5.66 0.20
C ALA A 58 24.91 -5.49 -0.69
N ALA A 59 23.83 -4.91 -0.14
CA ALA A 59 22.64 -4.57 -0.92
C ALA A 59 22.96 -3.55 -2.03
N SER A 60 23.77 -2.52 -1.73
CA SER A 60 24.25 -1.54 -2.72
C SER A 60 25.04 -2.22 -3.85
N ALA A 61 25.98 -3.11 -3.51
CA ALA A 61 26.76 -3.87 -4.48
C ALA A 61 25.86 -4.73 -5.39
N PHE A 62 24.84 -5.38 -4.81
CA PHE A 62 23.88 -6.16 -5.58
C PHE A 62 23.02 -5.27 -6.50
N ILE A 63 22.55 -4.12 -6.01
CA ILE A 63 21.79 -3.13 -6.79
C ILE A 63 22.59 -2.66 -8.01
N LEU A 64 23.88 -2.38 -7.82
CA LEU A 64 24.82 -1.99 -8.86
C LEU A 64 25.05 -3.10 -9.89
N ALA A 65 25.43 -4.29 -9.43
CA ALA A 65 25.75 -5.42 -10.31
C ALA A 65 24.55 -5.85 -11.18
N ASN A 66 23.33 -5.65 -10.69
CA ASN A 66 22.09 -6.04 -11.39
C ASN A 66 21.39 -4.88 -12.11
N GLY A 67 21.93 -3.65 -12.08
CA GLY A 67 21.33 -2.49 -12.74
C GLY A 67 19.86 -2.28 -12.36
N LEU A 68 19.53 -2.43 -11.07
CA LEU A 68 18.14 -2.36 -10.60
C LEU A 68 17.58 -0.93 -10.76
N ASN A 69 18.42 0.07 -10.53
CA ASN A 69 18.11 1.47 -10.80
C ASN A 69 18.62 1.86 -12.18
N ARG A 70 17.83 2.60 -12.96
CA ARG A 70 18.11 2.81 -14.39
C ARG A 70 17.92 4.26 -14.80
N ILE A 71 18.91 4.81 -15.51
CA ILE A 71 18.72 6.02 -16.31
C ILE A 71 17.96 5.60 -17.56
N VAL A 72 16.69 6.01 -17.64
CA VAL A 72 15.78 5.69 -18.75
C VAL A 72 15.94 6.69 -19.89
N TYR A 73 16.06 7.99 -19.57
CA TYR A 73 16.46 9.03 -20.53
C TYR A 73 17.79 9.58 -20.10
N SER A 74 18.79 9.57 -20.98
CA SER A 74 20.14 10.01 -20.62
C SER A 74 20.24 11.52 -20.36
N GLY A 75 19.35 12.30 -20.99
CA GLY A 75 19.46 13.76 -21.06
C GLY A 75 20.55 14.25 -22.00
N GLY A 76 21.05 13.38 -22.88
CA GLY A 76 22.02 13.71 -23.92
C GLY A 76 23.36 14.19 -23.37
N ARG A 77 24.01 15.09 -24.12
CA ARG A 77 25.38 15.56 -23.84
C ARG A 77 25.46 16.55 -22.68
N ASN A 78 24.40 17.31 -22.43
CA ASN A 78 24.37 18.36 -21.42
C ASN A 78 23.04 18.34 -20.65
N PRO A 79 22.81 17.30 -19.83
CA PRO A 79 21.60 17.18 -19.02
C PRO A 79 21.58 18.31 -17.99
N LYS A 80 20.46 19.01 -17.83
CA LYS A 80 20.31 20.10 -16.84
C LYS A 80 19.26 19.80 -15.78
N ILE A 81 18.21 19.06 -16.14
CA ILE A 81 17.17 18.68 -15.21
C ILE A 81 17.02 17.16 -15.18
N GLY A 82 16.99 16.59 -13.98
CA GLY A 82 16.73 15.18 -13.75
C GLY A 82 15.39 14.96 -13.10
N ILE A 83 14.68 13.92 -13.55
CA ILE A 83 13.43 13.47 -12.96
C ILE A 83 13.70 12.09 -12.38
N ILE A 84 13.41 11.90 -11.09
CA ILE A 84 13.59 10.63 -10.40
C ILE A 84 12.24 10.13 -9.89
N THR A 85 11.93 8.87 -10.18
CA THR A 85 10.64 8.27 -9.86
C THR A 85 10.74 6.76 -9.67
N LEU A 86 9.67 6.13 -9.21
CA LEU A 86 9.61 4.72 -8.81
C LEU A 86 8.20 4.16 -8.88
N GLY A 87 8.08 2.83 -8.84
CA GLY A 87 6.80 2.14 -8.70
C GLY A 87 5.77 2.53 -9.76
N LYS A 88 4.54 2.86 -9.32
CA LYS A 88 3.45 3.31 -10.20
C LYS A 88 3.80 4.64 -10.87
N SER A 89 4.30 5.61 -10.10
CA SER A 89 4.61 6.96 -10.57
C SER A 89 5.58 6.99 -11.75
N TYR A 90 6.38 5.95 -11.96
CA TYR A 90 7.18 5.84 -13.18
C TYR A 90 6.34 5.91 -14.46
N LEU A 91 5.21 5.18 -14.51
CA LEU A 91 4.33 5.20 -15.68
C LEU A 91 3.58 6.54 -15.77
N ASP A 92 3.16 7.11 -14.64
CA ASP A 92 2.53 8.44 -14.61
C ASP A 92 3.49 9.53 -15.12
N VAL A 93 4.77 9.49 -14.74
CA VAL A 93 5.81 10.39 -15.24
C VAL A 93 6.07 10.19 -16.73
N ARG A 94 6.07 8.94 -17.21
CA ARG A 94 6.24 8.63 -18.64
C ARG A 94 5.10 9.23 -19.46
N GLN A 95 3.85 9.05 -19.02
CA GLN A 95 2.68 9.66 -19.62
C GLN A 95 2.78 11.19 -19.57
N ALA A 96 3.10 11.75 -18.41
CA ALA A 96 3.21 13.19 -18.22
C ALA A 96 4.25 13.84 -19.16
N LEU A 97 5.39 13.18 -19.37
CA LEU A 97 6.41 13.63 -20.32
C LEU A 97 5.90 13.55 -21.77
N GLU A 98 5.18 12.49 -22.14
CA GLU A 98 4.56 12.35 -23.47
C GLU A 98 3.50 13.43 -23.73
N ASP A 99 2.65 13.73 -22.74
CA ASP A 99 1.61 14.75 -22.83
C ASP A 99 2.19 16.15 -23.12
N ILE A 100 3.36 16.46 -22.54
CA ILE A 100 4.10 17.70 -22.80
C ILE A 100 5.08 17.60 -23.98
N GLY A 101 5.03 16.53 -24.77
CA GLY A 101 5.78 16.38 -26.02
C GLY A 101 7.24 15.95 -25.84
N ILE A 102 7.60 15.35 -24.71
CA ILE A 102 8.95 14.92 -24.38
C ILE A 102 9.06 13.40 -24.43
N ASP A 103 9.41 12.89 -25.60
CA ASP A 103 9.93 11.52 -25.76
C ASP A 103 11.44 11.45 -25.42
N GLU A 104 12.04 10.27 -25.54
CA GLU A 104 13.47 10.08 -25.26
C GLU A 104 14.36 10.95 -26.17
N ALA A 105 14.01 11.07 -27.45
CA ALA A 105 14.79 11.83 -28.40
C ALA A 105 14.76 13.32 -28.07
N ALA A 106 13.58 13.87 -27.76
CA ALA A 106 13.39 15.23 -27.27
C ALA A 106 14.15 15.43 -25.96
N ALA A 107 13.97 14.55 -24.97
CA ALA A 107 14.65 14.61 -23.69
C ALA A 107 16.17 14.69 -23.84
N ASN A 108 16.76 13.88 -24.73
CA ASN A 108 18.18 13.90 -25.03
C ASN A 108 18.65 15.17 -25.77
N ARG A 109 17.79 15.79 -26.60
CA ARG A 109 18.11 17.07 -27.25
C ARG A 109 18.09 18.24 -26.27
N ILE A 110 17.11 18.30 -25.37
CA ILE A 110 16.88 19.46 -24.50
C ILE A 110 17.55 19.34 -23.12
N GLY A 111 18.07 18.17 -22.75
CA GLY A 111 18.77 17.99 -21.49
C GLY A 111 17.90 17.52 -20.32
N VAL A 112 16.84 16.74 -20.58
CA VAL A 112 15.99 16.12 -19.55
C VAL A 112 16.44 14.69 -19.31
N ARG A 113 16.85 14.37 -18.09
CA ARG A 113 17.22 13.02 -17.65
C ARG A 113 16.07 12.39 -16.87
N LEU A 114 15.79 11.11 -17.10
CA LEU A 114 14.78 10.35 -16.35
C LEU A 114 15.44 9.15 -15.69
N PHE A 115 15.24 8.99 -14.38
CA PHE A 115 15.82 7.92 -13.58
C PHE A 115 14.72 7.15 -12.85
N LYS A 116 14.69 5.84 -13.09
CA LYS A 116 13.76 4.90 -12.48
C LYS A 116 14.48 4.16 -11.36
N VAL A 117 13.99 4.32 -10.14
CA VAL A 117 14.46 3.57 -8.97
C VAL A 117 13.74 2.22 -8.94
N GLY A 118 14.52 1.13 -8.98
CA GLY A 118 14.05 -0.25 -8.81
C GLY A 118 14.15 -0.73 -7.36
N CYS A 119 15.14 -0.24 -6.61
CA CYS A 119 15.30 -0.52 -5.18
C CYS A 119 15.22 0.79 -4.38
N PRO A 120 14.08 1.09 -3.73
CA PRO A 120 13.89 2.37 -3.03
C PRO A 120 14.58 2.44 -1.66
N TRP A 121 14.96 1.29 -1.09
CA TRP A 121 15.71 1.20 0.15
C TRP A 121 16.59 -0.06 0.21
N PRO A 122 17.91 0.06 0.48
CA PRO A 122 18.66 1.31 0.53
C PRO A 122 18.82 1.92 -0.87
N LEU A 123 18.75 3.25 -0.99
CA LEU A 123 19.08 3.92 -2.26
C LEU A 123 20.62 3.97 -2.44
N ASP A 124 21.10 3.40 -3.54
CA ASP A 124 22.53 3.28 -3.82
C ASP A 124 23.19 4.62 -4.21
N LEU A 125 24.22 5.02 -3.47
CA LEU A 125 24.95 6.28 -3.65
C LEU A 125 25.60 6.41 -5.03
N HIS A 126 26.13 5.30 -5.57
CA HIS A 126 26.84 5.33 -6.85
C HIS A 126 25.90 5.70 -8.01
N HIS A 127 24.72 5.09 -8.07
CA HIS A 127 23.71 5.47 -9.05
C HIS A 127 23.20 6.90 -8.85
N ILE A 128 22.97 7.34 -7.60
CA ILE A 128 22.54 8.72 -7.31
C ILE A 128 23.58 9.71 -7.84
N ALA A 129 24.87 9.52 -7.52
CA ALA A 129 25.95 10.40 -7.94
C ALA A 129 26.09 10.43 -9.47
N GLY A 130 25.97 9.27 -10.12
CA GLY A 130 25.96 9.17 -11.59
C GLY A 130 24.77 9.90 -12.22
N PHE A 131 23.58 9.73 -11.68
CA PHE A 131 22.36 10.40 -12.11
C PHE A 131 22.44 11.93 -11.94
N ALA A 132 22.91 12.39 -10.78
CA ALA A 132 22.94 13.81 -10.41
C ALA A 132 24.00 14.62 -11.16
N ARG A 133 24.99 13.94 -11.76
CA ARG A 133 26.11 14.60 -12.44
C ARG A 133 25.64 15.50 -13.58
N GLY A 134 26.03 16.78 -13.49
CA GLY A 134 25.75 17.83 -14.48
C GLY A 134 24.38 18.47 -14.34
N LEU A 135 23.53 17.99 -13.43
CA LEU A 135 22.19 18.54 -13.25
C LEU A 135 22.23 19.83 -12.42
N ASP A 136 21.45 20.82 -12.85
CA ASP A 136 21.15 22.03 -12.08
C ASP A 136 19.97 21.77 -11.12
N THR A 137 19.04 20.91 -11.52
CA THR A 137 17.79 20.64 -10.81
C THR A 137 17.42 19.17 -10.86
N VAL A 138 16.92 18.63 -9.75
CA VAL A 138 16.32 17.30 -9.66
C VAL A 138 14.89 17.41 -9.15
N VAL A 139 13.95 16.83 -9.89
CA VAL A 139 12.53 16.73 -9.49
C VAL A 139 12.22 15.29 -9.09
N VAL A 140 11.77 15.11 -7.85
CA VAL A 140 11.43 13.81 -7.26
C VAL A 140 9.93 13.59 -7.34
N VAL A 141 9.51 12.61 -8.13
CA VAL A 141 8.09 12.22 -8.27
C VAL A 141 7.88 10.86 -7.59
N GLU A 142 7.43 10.89 -6.35
CA GLU A 142 7.15 9.71 -5.52
C GLU A 142 5.77 9.77 -4.87
N GLU A 143 5.10 8.64 -4.66
CA GLU A 143 3.81 8.58 -3.96
C GLU A 143 3.98 8.67 -2.44
N LYS A 144 2.93 9.12 -1.74
CA LYS A 144 2.86 9.15 -0.26
C LYS A 144 3.93 10.03 0.38
N ARG A 145 4.58 9.61 1.47
CA ARG A 145 5.61 10.41 2.16
C ARG A 145 6.93 10.41 1.37
N SER A 146 7.77 11.42 1.59
CA SER A 146 9.12 11.44 1.03
C SER A 146 9.95 10.28 1.55
N LEU A 147 10.50 9.47 0.65
CA LEU A 147 11.48 8.43 0.94
C LEU A 147 12.73 8.64 0.06
N ILE A 148 12.55 8.88 -1.24
CA ILE A 148 13.65 9.13 -2.17
C ILE A 148 14.18 10.54 -2.02
N GLU A 149 13.31 11.54 -1.85
CA GLU A 149 13.71 12.94 -1.74
C GLU A 149 14.65 13.18 -0.54
N VAL A 150 14.38 12.52 0.60
CA VAL A 150 15.23 12.62 1.80
C VAL A 150 16.58 11.96 1.57
N GLN A 151 16.59 10.73 1.05
CA GLN A 151 17.82 9.99 0.77
C GLN A 151 18.71 10.73 -0.25
N LEU A 152 18.12 11.36 -1.27
CA LEU A 152 18.88 12.15 -2.24
C LEU A 152 19.59 13.35 -1.58
N ARG A 153 18.89 14.09 -0.72
CA ARG A 153 19.49 15.22 0.00
C ARG A 153 20.63 14.76 0.89
N GLU A 154 20.39 13.72 1.68
CA GLU A 154 21.41 13.11 2.56
C GLU A 154 22.63 12.64 1.77
N SER A 155 22.43 12.12 0.56
CA SER A 155 23.49 11.56 -0.28
C SER A 155 24.29 12.62 -1.05
N LEU A 156 23.65 13.73 -1.46
CA LEU A 156 24.22 14.71 -2.39
C LEU A 156 24.69 15.99 -1.69
N TYR A 157 23.93 16.49 -0.72
CA TYR A 157 24.26 17.76 -0.07
C TYR A 157 25.46 17.56 0.86
N GLY A 158 26.46 18.43 0.72
CA GLY A 158 27.79 18.25 1.30
C GLY A 158 28.83 17.71 0.31
N THR A 159 28.44 17.25 -0.87
CA THR A 159 29.35 16.82 -1.95
C THR A 159 29.60 17.94 -2.98
N ALA A 160 30.40 17.69 -4.01
CA ALA A 160 30.56 18.63 -5.14
C ALA A 160 29.33 18.68 -6.07
N THR A 161 28.42 17.71 -6.00
CA THR A 161 27.20 17.63 -6.83
C THR A 161 25.98 17.96 -5.98
N GLN A 162 25.50 19.20 -6.07
CA GLN A 162 24.39 19.70 -5.26
C GLN A 162 23.32 20.39 -6.13
N PRO A 163 22.59 19.64 -6.97
CA PRO A 163 21.47 20.20 -7.71
C PRO A 163 20.39 20.69 -6.75
N VAL A 164 19.55 21.61 -7.20
CA VAL A 164 18.32 21.96 -6.47
C VAL A 164 17.38 20.76 -6.48
N ILE A 165 17.08 20.18 -5.31
CA ILE A 165 16.16 19.05 -5.17
C ILE A 165 14.76 19.54 -4.80
N ILE A 166 13.81 19.34 -5.71
CA ILE A 166 12.38 19.65 -5.58
C ILE A 166 11.60 18.33 -5.59
N GLY A 167 10.51 18.24 -4.82
CA GLY A 167 9.73 17.01 -4.74
C GLY A 167 8.35 17.29 -4.19
N LYS A 168 8.09 16.90 -2.94
CA LYS A 168 6.79 17.16 -2.29
C LYS A 168 6.42 18.62 -2.23
N LYS A 169 7.42 19.46 -1.98
CA LYS A 169 7.29 20.90 -1.95
C LYS A 169 8.03 21.53 -3.12
N ASP A 170 7.48 22.61 -3.64
CA ASP A 170 8.14 23.43 -4.65
C ASP A 170 9.16 24.41 -4.03
N GLU A 171 9.69 25.29 -4.87
CA GLU A 171 10.72 26.26 -4.50
C GLU A 171 10.21 27.36 -3.54
N ARG A 172 8.88 27.46 -3.38
CA ARG A 172 8.19 28.42 -2.50
C ARG A 172 7.72 27.77 -1.19
N GLY A 173 7.85 26.45 -1.06
CA GLY A 173 7.33 25.67 0.07
C GLY A 173 5.88 25.23 -0.08
N ASP A 174 5.27 25.48 -1.23
CA ASP A 174 3.91 25.04 -1.57
C ASP A 174 3.90 23.58 -2.00
N TRP A 175 2.76 22.89 -1.86
CA TRP A 175 2.67 21.49 -2.27
C TRP A 175 2.79 21.37 -3.79
N LEU A 176 3.78 20.61 -4.24
CA LEU A 176 3.95 20.25 -5.64
C LEU A 176 3.41 18.85 -5.93
N PHE A 177 3.86 17.87 -5.14
CA PHE A 177 3.34 16.50 -5.17
C PHE A 177 2.80 16.14 -3.79
N PRO A 178 1.47 16.17 -3.58
CA PRO A 178 0.88 15.93 -2.25
C PRO A 178 1.27 14.58 -1.65
N ALA A 179 1.44 14.53 -0.33
CA ALA A 179 1.68 13.28 0.39
C ALA A 179 0.40 12.44 0.60
N LYS A 180 -0.77 13.06 0.39
CA LYS A 180 -2.09 12.42 0.48
C LYS A 180 -2.65 12.15 -0.92
N GLY A 181 -3.56 11.20 -1.02
CA GLY A 181 -4.18 10.83 -2.29
C GLY A 181 -3.25 10.04 -3.22
N ALA A 182 -3.62 10.00 -4.49
CA ALA A 182 -2.80 9.53 -5.60
C ALA A 182 -2.29 10.74 -6.39
N LEU A 183 -1.15 10.60 -7.06
CA LEU A 183 -0.68 11.64 -7.98
C LEU A 183 -1.44 11.54 -9.30
N ASP A 184 -1.86 12.70 -9.83
CA ASP A 184 -2.50 12.80 -11.14
C ASP A 184 -1.44 13.04 -12.24
N PRO A 185 -1.42 12.27 -13.34
CA PRO A 185 -0.47 12.47 -14.43
C PRO A 185 -0.49 13.89 -15.03
N ASN A 186 -1.65 14.57 -15.08
CA ASN A 186 -1.73 15.94 -15.58
C ASN A 186 -1.08 16.94 -14.63
N GLU A 187 -1.24 16.75 -13.31
CA GLU A 187 -0.54 17.57 -12.31
C GLU A 187 0.99 17.36 -12.42
N ILE A 188 1.43 16.12 -12.62
CA ILE A 188 2.84 15.80 -12.88
C ILE A 188 3.32 16.49 -14.16
N ALA A 189 2.56 16.43 -15.24
CA ALA A 189 2.90 17.03 -16.53
C ALA A 189 3.07 18.56 -16.43
N ILE A 190 2.13 19.24 -15.77
CA ILE A 190 2.19 20.69 -15.52
C ILE A 190 3.41 21.01 -14.65
N ALA A 191 3.59 20.30 -13.53
CA ALA A 191 4.71 20.49 -12.63
C ALA A 191 6.05 20.34 -13.35
N LEU A 192 6.24 19.26 -14.10
CA LEU A 192 7.47 18.98 -14.83
C LEU A 192 7.70 20.01 -15.95
N GLY A 193 6.69 20.29 -16.77
CA GLY A 193 6.81 21.23 -17.89
C GLY A 193 7.25 22.62 -17.47
N GLU A 194 6.71 23.15 -16.37
CA GLU A 194 7.09 24.46 -15.82
C GLU A 194 8.55 24.49 -15.35
N ARG A 195 9.01 23.44 -14.66
CA ARG A 195 10.42 23.35 -14.23
C ARG A 195 11.37 23.16 -15.41
N ILE A 196 10.96 22.36 -16.41
CA ILE A 196 11.74 22.14 -17.63
C ILE A 196 11.96 23.46 -18.37
N VAL A 197 10.89 24.23 -18.62
CA VAL A 197 10.97 25.55 -19.28
C VAL A 197 11.83 26.53 -18.48
N ARG A 198 11.71 26.52 -17.15
CA ARG A 198 12.49 27.40 -16.28
C ARG A 198 13.98 27.04 -16.22
N THR A 199 14.34 25.76 -16.20
CA THR A 199 15.72 25.29 -16.03
C THR A 199 16.48 25.18 -17.36
N ILE A 200 15.83 24.68 -18.42
CA ILE A 200 16.50 24.49 -19.72
C ILE A 200 16.41 25.77 -20.57
N GLY A 201 15.24 26.41 -20.59
CA GLY A 201 14.95 27.59 -21.41
C GLY A 201 13.54 27.56 -22.00
N PRO A 202 13.09 28.68 -22.59
CA PRO A 202 11.75 28.82 -23.15
C PRO A 202 11.49 27.80 -24.26
N SER A 203 10.30 27.19 -24.23
CA SER A 203 9.80 26.30 -25.28
C SER A 203 8.32 26.61 -25.49
N GLU A 204 7.97 27.11 -26.68
CA GLU A 204 6.59 27.40 -27.05
C GLU A 204 5.72 26.14 -27.04
N GLU A 205 6.26 25.02 -27.54
CA GLU A 205 5.53 23.74 -27.59
C GLU A 205 5.18 23.23 -26.18
N ILE A 206 6.17 23.14 -25.28
CA ILE A 206 5.94 22.66 -23.91
C ILE A 206 4.98 23.61 -23.20
N SER A 207 5.18 24.93 -23.35
CA SER A 207 4.35 25.94 -22.70
C SER A 207 2.89 25.89 -23.17
N ALA A 208 2.66 25.69 -24.48
CA ALA A 208 1.31 25.55 -25.04
C ALA A 208 0.60 24.28 -24.53
N ARG A 209 1.32 23.16 -24.46
CA ARG A 209 0.77 21.89 -23.92
C ARG A 209 0.44 22.00 -22.44
N VAL A 210 1.33 22.59 -21.63
CA VAL A 210 1.09 22.87 -20.21
C VAL A 210 -0.12 23.78 -20.01
N ALA A 211 -0.24 24.85 -20.80
CA ALA A 211 -1.40 25.75 -20.74
C ALA A 211 -2.72 25.02 -21.06
N LYS A 212 -2.71 24.13 -22.06
CA LYS A 212 -3.87 23.30 -22.40
C LYS A 212 -4.25 22.34 -21.27
N LEU A 213 -3.27 21.68 -20.63
CA LEU A 213 -3.52 20.81 -19.48
C LEU A 213 -4.11 21.59 -18.30
N ARG A 214 -3.60 22.79 -18.01
CA ARG A 214 -4.16 23.69 -16.98
C ARG A 214 -5.61 24.05 -17.28
N GLN A 215 -5.93 24.35 -18.54
CA GLN A 215 -7.29 24.64 -18.96
C GLN A 215 -8.21 23.43 -18.73
N PHE A 216 -7.79 22.21 -19.10
CA PHE A 216 -8.58 21.01 -18.87
C PHE A 216 -8.81 20.73 -17.38
N GLN A 217 -7.79 20.92 -16.54
CA GLN A 217 -7.96 20.77 -15.08
C GLN A 217 -8.93 21.79 -14.49
N ALA A 218 -8.89 23.05 -14.96
CA ALA A 218 -9.84 24.07 -14.54
C ALA A 218 -11.28 23.65 -14.92
N MET A 219 -11.49 23.19 -16.16
CA MET A 219 -12.78 22.69 -16.62
C MET A 219 -13.29 21.48 -15.82
N LEU A 220 -12.40 20.54 -15.48
CA LEU A 220 -12.72 19.38 -14.64
C LEU A 220 -13.12 19.78 -13.22
N THR A 221 -12.48 20.81 -12.67
CA THR A 221 -12.80 21.34 -11.33
C THR A 221 -14.17 22.02 -11.31
N GLU A 222 -14.55 22.67 -12.41
CA GLU A 222 -15.87 23.30 -12.60
C GLU A 222 -16.97 22.29 -12.96
N ALA A 223 -16.60 21.09 -13.40
CA ALA A 223 -17.57 20.06 -13.78
C ALA A 223 -18.35 19.58 -12.54
N THR A 224 -19.68 19.64 -12.63
CA THR A 224 -20.57 19.11 -11.60
C THR A 224 -20.40 17.59 -11.49
N ASP A 225 -20.06 17.11 -10.29
CA ASP A 225 -20.07 15.68 -9.99
C ASP A 225 -21.52 15.16 -10.10
N ILE A 226 -21.79 14.38 -11.15
CA ILE A 226 -23.10 13.76 -11.41
C ILE A 226 -23.38 12.55 -10.50
N GLY A 227 -22.45 12.22 -9.61
CA GLY A 227 -22.60 11.19 -8.58
C GLY A 227 -21.36 10.31 -8.48
N SER A 228 -20.90 10.09 -7.25
CA SER A 228 -19.78 9.19 -6.98
C SER A 228 -20.24 7.73 -7.01
N ARG A 229 -19.53 6.90 -7.78
CA ARG A 229 -19.69 5.44 -7.71
C ARG A 229 -19.06 4.93 -6.42
N THR A 230 -19.86 4.85 -5.36
CA THR A 230 -19.43 4.33 -4.07
C THR A 230 -19.11 2.83 -4.20
N PRO A 231 -17.94 2.37 -3.74
CA PRO A 231 -17.62 0.94 -3.72
C PRO A 231 -18.69 0.14 -2.97
N PHE A 232 -19.07 -1.01 -3.52
CA PHE A 232 -20.11 -1.86 -2.95
C PHE A 232 -19.70 -3.34 -2.95
N PHE A 233 -20.42 -4.15 -2.16
CA PHE A 233 -20.22 -5.61 -2.16
C PHE A 233 -20.58 -6.23 -3.52
N CYS A 234 -19.92 -7.33 -3.87
CA CYS A 234 -20.25 -8.12 -5.05
C CYS A 234 -21.72 -8.60 -4.97
N SER A 235 -22.37 -8.75 -6.12
CA SER A 235 -23.72 -9.31 -6.21
C SER A 235 -23.78 -10.69 -5.54
N GLY A 236 -24.71 -10.87 -4.60
CA GLY A 236 -24.87 -12.12 -3.85
C GLY A 236 -23.86 -12.33 -2.71
N CYS A 237 -22.96 -11.39 -2.44
CA CYS A 237 -22.00 -11.51 -1.35
C CYS A 237 -22.69 -11.50 0.02
N PRO A 238 -22.42 -12.49 0.91
CA PRO A 238 -23.03 -12.55 2.24
C PRO A 238 -22.60 -11.39 3.15
N HIS A 239 -21.49 -10.69 2.83
CA HIS A 239 -21.09 -9.48 3.56
C HIS A 239 -22.15 -8.38 3.56
N ASN A 240 -23.03 -8.36 2.56
CA ASN A 240 -24.11 -7.39 2.47
C ASN A 240 -25.14 -7.51 3.62
N SER A 241 -25.41 -8.71 4.11
CA SER A 241 -26.22 -8.93 5.31
C SER A 241 -25.36 -8.97 6.57
N SER A 242 -24.21 -9.65 6.54
CA SER A 242 -23.40 -9.90 7.75
C SER A 242 -22.82 -8.65 8.40
N THR A 243 -22.64 -7.56 7.63
CA THR A 243 -22.13 -6.28 8.16
C THR A 243 -23.18 -5.43 8.86
N LYS A 244 -24.47 -5.74 8.70
CA LYS A 244 -25.55 -5.11 9.48
C LYS A 244 -25.42 -5.47 10.95
N VAL A 245 -25.90 -4.59 11.83
CA VAL A 245 -25.95 -4.80 13.29
C VAL A 245 -27.36 -4.54 13.82
N PRO A 246 -27.74 -5.12 14.97
CA PRO A 246 -29.04 -4.85 15.57
C PRO A 246 -29.23 -3.38 15.95
N ASP A 247 -30.47 -2.91 15.95
CA ASP A 247 -30.81 -1.55 16.36
C ASP A 247 -30.19 -1.16 17.71
N GLY A 248 -29.69 0.07 17.80
CA GLY A 248 -28.97 0.59 18.97
C GLY A 248 -27.51 0.15 19.10
N SER A 249 -27.06 -0.79 18.25
CA SER A 249 -25.68 -1.28 18.25
C SER A 249 -24.82 -0.53 17.23
N ILE A 250 -23.50 -0.60 17.40
CA ILE A 250 -22.53 -0.12 16.41
C ILE A 250 -21.56 -1.23 16.06
N ALA A 251 -21.02 -1.19 14.84
CA ALA A 251 -19.88 -1.99 14.44
C ALA A 251 -18.64 -1.11 14.24
N ALA A 252 -17.46 -1.68 14.40
CA ALA A 252 -16.23 -1.15 13.85
C ALA A 252 -15.81 -1.94 12.60
N ALA A 253 -15.07 -1.28 11.71
CA ALA A 253 -14.50 -1.91 10.52
C ALA A 253 -13.00 -2.23 10.69
N GLY A 254 -12.50 -3.13 9.87
CA GLY A 254 -11.08 -3.33 9.58
C GLY A 254 -10.76 -3.05 8.12
N ILE A 255 -9.55 -3.39 7.68
CA ILE A 255 -9.19 -3.30 6.25
C ILE A 255 -9.59 -4.60 5.55
N GLY A 256 -10.56 -4.50 4.65
CA GLY A 256 -11.10 -5.62 3.88
C GLY A 256 -12.44 -5.23 3.27
N CYS A 257 -13.16 -6.15 2.62
CA CYS A 257 -14.46 -5.82 2.01
C CYS A 257 -15.43 -5.16 3.01
N HIS A 258 -15.37 -5.58 4.28
CA HIS A 258 -16.18 -5.03 5.35
C HIS A 258 -15.84 -3.55 5.71
N PHE A 259 -14.70 -3.02 5.26
CA PHE A 259 -14.41 -1.57 5.30
C PHE A 259 -15.48 -0.77 4.58
N MET A 260 -16.05 -1.32 3.51
CA MET A 260 -17.06 -0.64 2.70
C MET A 260 -18.38 -0.40 3.46
N ALA A 261 -18.62 -1.12 4.57
CA ALA A 261 -19.78 -0.90 5.42
C ALA A 261 -19.83 0.52 6.02
N LEU A 262 -18.67 1.22 6.10
CA LEU A 262 -18.59 2.63 6.50
C LEU A 262 -19.39 3.56 5.59
N TRP A 263 -19.67 3.17 4.34
CA TRP A 263 -20.36 3.98 3.35
C TRP A 263 -21.81 3.53 3.08
N MET A 264 -22.33 2.56 3.84
CA MET A 264 -23.58 1.85 3.53
C MET A 264 -24.69 2.04 4.58
N ASP A 265 -24.59 3.07 5.42
CA ASP A 265 -25.54 3.33 6.52
C ASP A 265 -25.81 2.08 7.38
N ARG A 266 -24.72 1.45 7.86
CA ARG A 266 -24.74 0.20 8.63
C ARG A 266 -24.37 0.37 10.10
N ASN A 267 -24.48 1.59 10.64
CA ASN A 267 -24.00 1.91 11.99
C ASN A 267 -22.57 1.43 12.24
N THR A 268 -21.74 1.44 11.19
CA THR A 268 -20.33 1.06 11.25
C THR A 268 -19.48 2.31 11.37
N VAL A 269 -18.56 2.36 12.32
CA VAL A 269 -17.75 3.53 12.63
C VAL A 269 -16.29 3.18 12.83
N GLY A 270 -15.41 4.06 12.40
CA GLY A 270 -13.97 3.89 12.57
C GLY A 270 -13.40 2.71 11.78
N PHE A 271 -12.09 2.66 11.75
CA PHE A 271 -11.33 1.56 11.16
C PHE A 271 -9.93 1.54 11.77
N THR A 272 -9.22 0.45 11.54
CA THR A 272 -7.83 0.27 11.99
C THR A 272 -7.06 -0.53 10.95
N ALA A 273 -5.76 -0.68 11.15
CA ALA A 273 -4.91 -1.50 10.27
C ALA A 273 -5.32 -2.98 10.33
N MET A 274 -5.00 -3.70 9.26
CA MET A 274 -5.24 -5.15 9.14
C MET A 274 -4.67 -5.90 10.34
N GLY A 275 -5.52 -6.69 11.00
CA GLY A 275 -5.21 -7.49 12.17
C GLY A 275 -5.14 -6.71 13.49
N GLY A 276 -5.47 -5.42 13.49
CA GLY A 276 -5.66 -4.61 14.70
C GLY A 276 -7.13 -4.40 15.07
N GLU A 277 -8.05 -5.01 14.32
CA GLU A 277 -9.50 -4.87 14.50
C GLU A 277 -9.92 -5.21 15.93
N GLY A 278 -10.70 -4.33 16.55
CA GLY A 278 -11.25 -4.50 17.91
C GLY A 278 -10.35 -3.92 19.00
N ALA A 279 -9.04 -3.79 18.75
CA ALA A 279 -8.11 -3.20 19.72
C ALA A 279 -8.44 -1.73 20.05
N GLN A 280 -9.05 -0.99 19.12
CA GLN A 280 -9.50 0.38 19.40
C GLN A 280 -10.57 0.42 20.50
N TRP A 281 -11.40 -0.63 20.61
CA TRP A 281 -12.43 -0.70 21.65
C TRP A 281 -11.84 -0.88 23.03
N VAL A 282 -10.78 -1.68 23.16
CA VAL A 282 -10.08 -1.88 24.43
C VAL A 282 -9.66 -0.54 25.05
N GLY A 283 -9.17 0.40 24.24
CA GLY A 283 -8.81 1.74 24.70
C GLY A 283 -10.01 2.69 24.90
N GLN A 284 -11.11 2.49 24.17
CA GLN A 284 -12.29 3.37 24.19
C GLN A 284 -13.31 3.00 25.27
N ALA A 285 -13.49 1.70 25.54
CA ALA A 285 -14.53 1.16 26.40
C ALA A 285 -14.56 1.82 27.80
N PRO A 286 -13.41 2.03 28.50
CA PRO A 286 -13.41 2.65 29.83
C PRO A 286 -13.91 4.10 29.87
N PHE A 287 -13.98 4.77 28.71
CA PHE A 287 -14.39 6.17 28.58
C PHE A 287 -15.72 6.33 27.82
N SER A 288 -16.39 5.22 27.53
CA SER A 288 -17.63 5.18 26.76
C SER A 288 -18.82 4.93 27.68
N LYS A 289 -20.00 5.47 27.33
CA LYS A 289 -21.29 5.08 27.93
C LYS A 289 -21.92 3.86 27.27
N ARG A 290 -21.24 3.32 26.25
CA ARG A 290 -21.68 2.13 25.53
C ARG A 290 -20.90 0.94 26.06
N GLU A 291 -21.64 -0.10 26.39
CA GLU A 291 -21.08 -1.30 27.03
C GLU A 291 -20.51 -2.28 26.01
N HIS A 292 -20.98 -2.27 24.76
CA HIS A 292 -20.66 -3.28 23.76
C HIS A 292 -20.49 -2.69 22.36
N ILE A 293 -19.60 -3.29 21.55
CA ILE A 293 -19.57 -3.08 20.10
C ILE A 293 -19.47 -4.41 19.34
N PHE A 294 -19.88 -4.40 18.07
CA PHE A 294 -19.50 -5.42 17.11
C PHE A 294 -18.19 -5.03 16.40
N GLN A 295 -17.35 -6.00 16.05
CA GLN A 295 -16.17 -5.79 15.21
C GLN A 295 -16.25 -6.66 13.97
N ASN A 296 -16.32 -6.04 12.79
CA ASN A 296 -16.14 -6.79 11.55
C ASN A 296 -14.64 -7.12 11.38
N LEU A 297 -14.33 -8.40 11.20
CA LEU A 297 -12.98 -8.92 11.00
C LEU A 297 -13.03 -9.89 9.81
N GLY A 298 -12.11 -9.78 8.85
CA GLY A 298 -12.03 -10.78 7.77
C GLY A 298 -11.27 -12.03 8.22
N ASP A 299 -11.47 -13.16 7.57
CA ASP A 299 -10.64 -14.36 7.74
C ASP A 299 -9.15 -14.12 7.43
N GLY A 300 -8.83 -13.37 6.37
CA GLY A 300 -7.46 -12.98 6.05
C GLY A 300 -6.84 -12.07 7.11
N THR A 301 -7.63 -11.18 7.71
CA THR A 301 -7.15 -10.27 8.77
C THR A 301 -7.02 -11.01 10.11
N TYR A 302 -7.92 -11.96 10.38
CA TYR A 302 -7.82 -12.91 11.49
C TYR A 302 -6.50 -13.69 11.43
N ASN A 303 -6.18 -14.26 10.26
CA ASN A 303 -4.94 -15.02 10.08
C ASN A 303 -3.66 -14.16 10.20
N HIS A 304 -3.68 -12.91 9.71
CA HIS A 304 -2.53 -12.02 9.79
C HIS A 304 -2.14 -11.70 11.25
N SER A 305 -3.07 -11.12 12.02
CA SER A 305 -2.85 -10.87 13.45
C SER A 305 -4.13 -10.61 14.25
N GLY A 306 -5.31 -10.76 13.65
CA GLY A 306 -6.59 -10.52 14.34
C GLY A 306 -6.84 -11.46 15.51
N THR A 307 -6.26 -12.67 15.51
CA THR A 307 -6.20 -13.56 16.68
C THR A 307 -5.59 -12.89 17.91
N LEU A 308 -4.51 -12.13 17.72
CA LEU A 308 -3.85 -11.38 18.81
C LEU A 308 -4.73 -10.23 19.31
N ALA A 309 -5.54 -9.61 18.43
CA ALA A 309 -6.49 -8.58 18.84
C ALA A 309 -7.64 -9.15 19.68
N ILE A 310 -8.14 -10.34 19.35
CA ILE A 310 -9.12 -11.08 20.18
C ILE A 310 -8.52 -11.40 21.55
N ARG A 311 -7.29 -11.94 21.59
CA ARG A 311 -6.58 -12.21 22.84
C ARG A 311 -6.40 -10.95 23.69
N PHE A 312 -6.08 -9.81 23.05
CA PHE A 312 -5.95 -8.54 23.76
C PHE A 312 -7.29 -8.10 24.37
N ALA A 313 -8.39 -8.19 23.63
CA ALA A 313 -9.73 -7.90 24.14
C ALA A 313 -10.12 -8.78 25.33
N LEU A 314 -9.86 -10.09 25.25
CA LEU A 314 -10.06 -11.03 26.36
C LEU A 314 -9.24 -10.64 27.59
N SER A 315 -7.94 -10.38 27.42
CA SER A 315 -7.04 -10.02 28.53
C SER A 315 -7.43 -8.71 29.22
N SER A 316 -8.14 -7.83 28.52
CA SER A 316 -8.61 -6.53 29.03
C SER A 316 -10.07 -6.55 29.45
N ASN A 317 -10.73 -7.72 29.43
CA ASN A 317 -12.15 -7.89 29.73
C ASN A 317 -13.05 -6.91 28.96
N ALA A 318 -12.69 -6.62 27.70
CA ALA A 318 -13.46 -5.71 26.85
C ALA A 318 -14.68 -6.44 26.31
N ASN A 319 -15.88 -5.89 26.55
CA ASN A 319 -17.11 -6.48 26.03
C ASN A 319 -17.29 -6.14 24.54
N ILE A 320 -17.05 -7.14 23.68
CA ILE A 320 -17.02 -7.00 22.23
C ILE A 320 -17.43 -8.30 21.53
N THR A 321 -18.22 -8.21 20.47
CA THR A 321 -18.52 -9.35 19.60
C THR A 321 -17.74 -9.23 18.29
N TYR A 322 -16.82 -10.17 18.05
CA TYR A 322 -16.13 -10.29 16.77
C TYR A 322 -16.99 -11.04 15.74
N LYS A 323 -17.23 -10.41 14.60
CA LYS A 323 -17.83 -11.02 13.42
C LYS A 323 -16.72 -11.39 12.45
N ILE A 324 -16.28 -12.65 12.50
CA ILE A 324 -15.28 -13.19 11.58
C ILE A 324 -15.98 -13.54 10.26
N LEU A 325 -15.78 -12.68 9.27
CA LEU A 325 -16.41 -12.75 7.97
C LEU A 325 -15.54 -13.59 7.02
N TYR A 326 -15.92 -14.85 6.87
CA TYR A 326 -15.19 -15.84 6.10
C TYR A 326 -15.62 -15.86 4.63
N ASN A 327 -14.66 -15.75 3.71
CA ASN A 327 -14.89 -15.83 2.27
C ASN A 327 -13.77 -16.57 1.51
N ASP A 328 -12.84 -17.21 2.23
CA ASP A 328 -11.74 -18.02 1.68
C ASP A 328 -10.76 -17.22 0.80
N ALA A 329 -10.79 -15.88 0.87
CA ALA A 329 -9.98 -15.02 0.02
C ALA A 329 -9.68 -13.66 0.66
N VAL A 330 -8.46 -13.16 0.47
CA VAL A 330 -8.11 -11.77 0.75
C VAL A 330 -8.65 -10.88 -0.38
N ALA A 331 -9.98 -10.79 -0.48
CA ALA A 331 -10.70 -10.37 -1.67
C ALA A 331 -10.29 -8.98 -2.22
N MET A 332 -9.99 -8.02 -1.34
CA MET A 332 -9.55 -6.68 -1.76
C MET A 332 -8.14 -6.62 -2.37
N THR A 333 -7.39 -7.72 -2.39
CA THR A 333 -6.05 -7.81 -3.01
C THR A 333 -6.09 -8.41 -4.43
N GLY A 334 -7.29 -8.55 -5.02
CA GLY A 334 -7.50 -9.26 -6.27
C GLY A 334 -7.78 -10.75 -6.08
N GLY A 335 -8.31 -11.14 -4.91
CA GLY A 335 -8.72 -12.53 -4.64
C GLY A 335 -7.56 -13.48 -4.33
N GLN A 336 -6.48 -13.00 -3.71
CA GLN A 336 -5.41 -13.88 -3.24
C GLN A 336 -5.97 -14.86 -2.21
N PRO A 337 -5.52 -16.13 -2.19
CA PRO A 337 -5.89 -17.06 -1.13
C PRO A 337 -5.39 -16.50 0.20
N HIS A 338 -6.15 -16.67 1.28
CA HIS A 338 -5.58 -16.40 2.60
C HIS A 338 -4.53 -17.46 2.93
N GLU A 339 -3.45 -17.04 3.59
CA GLU A 339 -2.42 -17.99 4.03
C GLU A 339 -2.96 -18.90 5.14
N GLY A 340 -2.30 -20.04 5.37
CA GLY A 340 -2.58 -20.93 6.50
C GLY A 340 -3.73 -21.92 6.35
N GLY A 341 -4.53 -21.85 5.27
CA GLY A 341 -5.57 -22.85 4.97
C GLY A 341 -6.63 -23.02 6.06
N LEU A 342 -6.89 -21.96 6.84
CA LEU A 342 -7.92 -21.94 7.86
C LEU A 342 -9.30 -22.27 7.28
N THR A 343 -9.94 -23.29 7.84
CA THR A 343 -11.36 -23.56 7.65
C THR A 343 -12.19 -22.93 8.77
N VAL A 344 -13.51 -22.81 8.57
CA VAL A 344 -14.42 -22.22 9.57
C VAL A 344 -14.36 -22.94 10.92
N ASP A 345 -14.25 -24.27 10.93
CA ASP A 345 -14.13 -25.06 12.16
C ASP A 345 -12.77 -24.91 12.84
N MET A 346 -11.68 -24.73 12.07
CA MET A 346 -10.37 -24.40 12.64
C MET A 346 -10.40 -23.04 13.34
N ILE A 347 -10.98 -22.02 12.71
CA ILE A 347 -11.17 -20.70 13.31
C ILE A 347 -11.99 -20.82 14.59
N ALA A 348 -13.12 -21.52 14.57
CA ALA A 348 -13.96 -21.69 15.75
C ALA A 348 -13.20 -22.38 16.90
N ARG A 349 -12.42 -23.43 16.61
CA ARG A 349 -11.59 -24.12 17.61
C ARG A 349 -10.48 -23.23 18.17
N GLN A 350 -9.83 -22.42 17.33
CA GLN A 350 -8.84 -21.44 17.79
C GLN A 350 -9.47 -20.37 18.68
N VAL A 351 -10.59 -19.78 18.26
CA VAL A 351 -11.33 -18.79 19.05
C VAL A 351 -11.78 -19.37 20.41
N ARG A 352 -12.22 -20.64 20.42
CA ARG A 352 -12.50 -21.36 21.67
C ARG A 352 -11.25 -21.50 22.54
N ALA A 353 -10.12 -21.90 21.96
CA ALA A 353 -8.86 -22.09 22.67
C ALA A 353 -8.28 -20.79 23.25
N GLU A 354 -8.58 -19.63 22.64
CA GLU A 354 -8.26 -18.32 23.23
C GLU A 354 -9.09 -18.01 24.50
N GLY A 355 -10.24 -18.68 24.69
CA GLY A 355 -11.11 -18.52 25.85
C GLY A 355 -12.47 -17.88 25.56
N VAL A 356 -12.90 -17.81 24.30
CA VAL A 356 -14.25 -17.29 23.96
C VAL A 356 -15.32 -18.35 24.22
N ASP A 357 -16.30 -18.00 25.06
CA ASP A 357 -17.34 -18.94 25.50
C ASP A 357 -18.50 -19.12 24.53
N ARG A 358 -19.04 -18.02 23.99
CA ARG A 358 -20.17 -18.05 23.07
C ARG A 358 -19.67 -17.91 21.63
N ILE A 359 -19.83 -18.97 20.84
CA ILE A 359 -19.45 -19.02 19.42
C ILE A 359 -20.68 -19.42 18.59
N ALA A 360 -20.99 -18.63 17.55
CA ALA A 360 -22.06 -18.90 16.61
C ALA A 360 -21.51 -18.96 15.18
N ILE A 361 -21.80 -20.04 14.47
CA ILE A 361 -21.53 -20.18 13.04
C ILE A 361 -22.82 -19.80 12.32
N VAL A 362 -22.76 -18.80 11.46
CA VAL A 362 -23.91 -18.34 10.67
C VAL A 362 -23.62 -18.59 9.20
N THR A 363 -24.52 -19.30 8.51
CA THR A 363 -24.33 -19.68 7.11
C THR A 363 -25.67 -19.86 6.38
N ASP A 364 -25.66 -19.73 5.06
CA ASP A 364 -26.83 -19.96 4.20
C ASP A 364 -27.18 -21.46 4.06
N GLU A 365 -26.27 -22.35 4.46
CA GLU A 365 -26.41 -23.80 4.34
C GLU A 365 -25.97 -24.47 5.66
N PRO A 366 -26.78 -24.45 6.73
CA PRO A 366 -26.41 -24.98 8.04
C PRO A 366 -25.93 -26.45 7.99
N ASP A 367 -26.54 -27.26 7.13
CA ASP A 367 -26.26 -28.68 6.99
C ASP A 367 -24.94 -28.98 6.24
N LYS A 368 -24.31 -28.00 5.59
CA LYS A 368 -23.13 -28.26 4.74
C LYS A 368 -21.93 -28.80 5.50
N TYR A 369 -21.88 -28.55 6.80
CA TYR A 369 -20.80 -28.99 7.68
C TYR A 369 -21.04 -30.37 8.30
N ALA A 370 -22.27 -30.92 8.19
CA ALA A 370 -22.62 -32.21 8.78
C ALA A 370 -21.70 -33.33 8.23
N GLY A 371 -20.96 -33.99 9.12
CA GLY A 371 -20.00 -35.04 8.77
C GLY A 371 -18.75 -34.58 8.01
N LYS A 372 -18.56 -33.27 7.82
CA LYS A 372 -17.42 -32.69 7.09
C LYS A 372 -16.54 -31.79 7.95
N ALA A 373 -17.07 -31.22 9.03
CA ALA A 373 -16.34 -30.34 9.94
C ALA A 373 -16.74 -30.61 11.40
N GLU A 374 -15.82 -30.36 12.32
CA GLU A 374 -16.03 -30.57 13.77
C GLU A 374 -15.84 -29.24 14.51
N PHE A 375 -16.95 -28.69 15.00
CA PHE A 375 -16.95 -27.45 15.77
C PHE A 375 -16.72 -27.71 17.27
N PRO A 376 -16.10 -26.76 18.01
CA PRO A 376 -15.87 -26.92 19.44
C PRO A 376 -17.20 -27.02 20.20
N ALA A 377 -17.17 -27.73 21.33
CA ALA A 377 -18.34 -27.88 22.20
C ALA A 377 -18.97 -26.51 22.56
N GLY A 378 -20.30 -26.47 22.59
CA GLY A 378 -21.08 -25.25 22.85
C GLY A 378 -21.15 -24.26 21.69
N ALA A 379 -20.47 -24.50 20.57
CA ALA A 379 -20.72 -23.75 19.34
C ALA A 379 -22.10 -24.12 18.76
N THR A 380 -22.78 -23.13 18.20
CA THR A 380 -24.10 -23.31 17.56
C THR A 380 -24.02 -22.94 16.08
N ILE A 381 -24.83 -23.59 15.24
CA ILE A 381 -24.91 -23.33 13.80
C ILE A 381 -26.31 -22.80 13.49
N HIS A 382 -26.39 -21.68 12.77
CA HIS A 382 -27.63 -20.96 12.47
C HIS A 382 -27.72 -20.64 10.98
N HIS A 383 -28.95 -20.54 10.47
CA HIS A 383 -29.19 -20.01 9.14
C HIS A 383 -28.95 -18.50 9.13
N ARG A 384 -28.56 -17.93 7.99
CA ARG A 384 -28.27 -16.49 7.87
C ARG A 384 -29.46 -15.58 8.18
N ASP A 385 -30.68 -16.09 8.07
CA ASP A 385 -31.90 -15.34 8.37
C ASP A 385 -32.04 -15.08 9.89
N ASP A 386 -31.39 -15.90 10.72
CA ASP A 386 -31.38 -15.76 12.18
C ASP A 386 -30.29 -14.81 12.68
N LEU A 387 -29.53 -14.17 11.77
CA LEU A 387 -28.37 -13.34 12.10
C LEU A 387 -28.70 -12.21 13.09
N ASP A 388 -29.85 -11.54 12.96
CA ASP A 388 -30.22 -10.45 13.88
C ASP A 388 -30.47 -10.99 15.30
N LEU A 389 -31.16 -12.12 15.42
CA LEU A 389 -31.42 -12.79 16.70
C LEU A 389 -30.11 -13.20 17.37
N VAL A 390 -29.23 -13.89 16.64
CA VAL A 390 -27.92 -14.33 17.13
C VAL A 390 -27.04 -13.15 17.57
N GLN A 391 -27.06 -12.04 16.82
CA GLN A 391 -26.32 -10.85 17.20
C GLN A 391 -26.84 -10.22 18.49
N ARG A 392 -28.17 -10.16 18.70
CA ARG A 392 -28.75 -9.66 19.95
C ARG A 392 -28.38 -10.53 21.14
N GLU A 393 -28.43 -11.85 20.99
CA GLU A 393 -27.95 -12.77 22.03
C GLU A 393 -26.49 -12.49 22.38
N LEU A 394 -25.60 -12.40 21.37
CA LEU A 394 -24.16 -12.18 21.56
C LEU A 394 -23.83 -10.82 22.19
N ARG A 395 -24.66 -9.80 21.97
CA ARG A 395 -24.50 -8.47 22.57
C ARG A 395 -24.71 -8.48 24.08
N ASP A 396 -25.60 -9.35 24.55
CA ASP A 396 -26.12 -9.35 25.91
C ASP A 396 -25.45 -10.45 26.80
N VAL A 397 -24.35 -11.07 26.33
CA VAL A 397 -23.53 -12.07 27.05
C VAL A 397 -22.56 -11.43 28.04
#